data_AF-A0A7R9B8P5-F1
#
_entry.id   AF-A0A7R9B8P5-F1
#
_cell.length_a   1.000
_cell.length_b   1.000
_cell.length_c   1.000
_cell.angle_alpha   90.00
_cell.angle_beta   90.00
_cell.angle_gamma   90.00
#
_symmetry.space_group_name_H-M   'P 1'
#
loop_
_entity.id
_entity.type
_entity.pdbx_description
1 polymer ?
#
loop_
_entity_poly.entity_id
_entity_poly.type
_entity_poly.pdbx_seq_one_letter_code
_entity_poly.pdbx_strand_id
1 'polypeptide(L)'
;MLEKFDISVDHNFTICLNQEKERMLEGHKLAGKVILPLSYLLHITWTYFCDKLHKNFNDTSVIFQELHVHQQLEIPEKGALQLSIFILKASGNFEIILDGISLVLTGRIVLSENTKTEFNKSAAVSNENTYGLTSNEVYNEMENRGYQYQDHFRGILNAQVGAQ
;
A
#
# COMPACT_ATOMS: atom_id res chain seq x y z
N MET A 1 26.02 33.14 -0.29
CA MET A 1 24.55 33.30 -0.28
C MET A 1 24.00 31.93 -0.63
N LEU A 2 23.35 31.27 0.33
CA LEU A 2 22.94 29.87 0.25
C LEU A 2 21.97 29.67 -0.92
N GLU A 3 22.33 28.80 -1.87
CA GLU A 3 21.36 28.24 -2.81
C GLU A 3 20.27 27.53 -1.98
N LYS A 4 19.01 27.93 -2.19
CA LYS A 4 17.87 27.24 -1.61
C LYS A 4 17.88 25.80 -2.12
N PHE A 5 18.22 24.86 -1.25
CA PHE A 5 18.21 23.44 -1.53
C PHE A 5 16.78 22.97 -1.85
N ASP A 6 16.68 22.33 -3.01
CA ASP A 6 15.70 21.36 -3.50
C ASP A 6 14.20 21.60 -3.28
N ILE A 7 13.51 21.72 -4.41
CA ILE A 7 12.05 21.72 -4.53
C ILE A 7 11.52 20.38 -4.01
N SER A 8 10.81 20.37 -2.89
CA SER A 8 9.86 19.30 -2.58
C SER A 8 8.71 19.43 -3.57
N VAL A 9 8.70 18.63 -4.63
CA VAL A 9 7.58 18.66 -5.58
C VAL A 9 6.41 17.93 -4.92
N ASP A 10 5.35 18.67 -4.62
CA ASP A 10 4.08 18.14 -4.15
C ASP A 10 3.28 17.56 -5.33
N HIS A 11 2.63 16.42 -5.11
CA HIS A 11 1.58 15.96 -5.99
C HIS A 11 0.38 15.56 -5.14
N ASN A 12 -0.78 16.08 -5.55
CA ASN A 12 -2.03 15.92 -4.83
C ASN A 12 -2.84 14.81 -5.49
N PHE A 13 -3.21 13.82 -4.69
CA PHE A 13 -4.06 12.71 -5.05
C PHE A 13 -5.41 12.86 -4.35
N THR A 14 -6.48 12.84 -5.15
CA THR A 14 -7.85 12.78 -4.66
C THR A 14 -8.35 11.35 -4.73
N ILE A 15 -8.81 10.79 -3.60
CA ILE A 15 -9.36 9.44 -3.51
C ILE A 15 -10.84 9.53 -3.14
N CYS A 16 -11.72 8.98 -3.97
CA CYS A 16 -13.16 9.03 -3.76
C CYS A 16 -13.86 7.78 -4.31
N LEU A 17 -14.76 7.16 -3.54
CA LEU A 17 -15.47 5.93 -3.94
C LEU A 17 -16.42 6.13 -5.14
N ASN A 18 -16.81 7.36 -5.45
CA ASN A 18 -17.69 7.64 -6.59
C ASN A 18 -16.96 7.58 -7.96
N GLN A 19 -15.63 7.55 -7.96
CA GLN A 19 -14.82 7.44 -9.16
C GLN A 19 -14.64 5.96 -9.53
N GLU A 20 -14.78 5.64 -10.82
CA GLU A 20 -14.76 4.26 -11.30
C GLU A 20 -13.48 3.51 -10.92
N LYS A 21 -12.33 4.18 -11.01
CA LYS A 21 -11.01 3.62 -10.69
C LYS A 21 -10.84 3.30 -9.18
N GLU A 22 -11.53 4.01 -8.30
CA GLU A 22 -11.47 3.80 -6.84
C GLU A 22 -12.60 2.92 -6.30
N ARG A 23 -13.66 2.65 -7.08
CA ARG A 23 -14.83 1.88 -6.62
C ARG A 23 -14.45 0.52 -6.03
N MET A 24 -13.40 -0.12 -6.55
CA MET A 24 -12.90 -1.39 -6.03
C MET A 24 -12.55 -1.33 -4.54
N LEU A 25 -12.14 -0.17 -4.02
CA LEU A 25 -11.76 0.04 -2.62
C LEU A 25 -12.92 -0.24 -1.64
N GLU A 26 -14.19 -0.21 -2.10
CA GLU A 26 -15.35 -0.59 -1.28
C GLU A 26 -15.26 -2.03 -0.74
N GLY A 27 -14.47 -2.90 -1.39
CA GLY A 27 -14.22 -4.26 -0.93
C GLY A 27 -13.20 -4.38 0.19
N HIS A 28 -12.53 -3.29 0.60
CA HIS A 28 -11.57 -3.28 1.71
C HIS A 28 -12.17 -2.63 2.96
N LYS A 29 -12.95 -3.42 3.71
CA LYS A 29 -13.68 -2.94 4.89
C LYS A 29 -13.13 -3.49 6.20
N LEU A 30 -13.14 -2.65 7.22
CA LEU A 30 -12.87 -3.00 8.61
C LEU A 30 -13.98 -2.41 9.48
N ALA A 31 -14.67 -3.28 10.23
CA ALA A 31 -15.77 -2.89 11.13
C ALA A 31 -16.82 -1.97 10.46
N GLY A 32 -17.22 -2.32 9.23
CA GLY A 32 -18.22 -1.61 8.43
C GLY A 32 -17.68 -0.43 7.63
N LYS A 33 -16.45 0.01 7.88
CA LYS A 33 -15.85 1.20 7.28
C LYS A 33 -14.91 0.85 6.15
N VAL A 34 -14.95 1.60 5.05
CA VAL A 34 -13.98 1.44 3.96
C VAL A 34 -12.66 2.04 4.40
N ILE A 35 -11.64 1.20 4.59
CA ILE A 35 -10.31 1.63 4.99
C ILE A 35 -9.42 1.63 3.75
N LEU A 36 -8.71 2.73 3.50
CA LEU A 36 -7.73 2.79 2.42
C LEU A 36 -6.60 1.80 2.70
N PRO A 37 -6.34 0.84 1.80
CA PRO A 37 -5.25 -0.12 2.00
C PRO A 37 -3.89 0.58 2.02
N LEU A 38 -2.99 0.13 2.90
CA LEU A 38 -1.59 0.58 2.87
C LEU A 38 -0.94 0.30 1.49
N SER A 39 -1.28 -0.81 0.86
CA SER A 39 -0.81 -1.15 -0.49
C SER A 39 -1.22 -0.11 -1.53
N TYR A 40 -2.38 0.55 -1.37
CA TYR A 40 -2.79 1.63 -2.27
C TYR A 40 -1.91 2.87 -2.09
N LEU A 41 -1.60 3.25 -0.84
CA LEU A 41 -0.67 4.34 -0.53
C LEU A 41 0.71 4.08 -1.14
N LEU A 42 1.24 2.87 -0.96
CA LEU A 42 2.52 2.48 -1.57
C LEU A 42 2.46 2.49 -3.09
N HIS A 43 1.34 2.05 -3.69
CA HIS A 43 1.15 2.09 -5.13
C HIS A 43 1.21 3.52 -5.67
N ILE A 44 0.45 4.46 -5.11
CA ILE A 44 0.47 5.86 -5.57
C ILE A 44 1.82 6.54 -5.32
N THR A 45 2.55 6.19 -4.26
CA THR A 45 3.91 6.67 -4.03
C THR A 45 4.87 6.15 -5.09
N TRP A 46 4.78 4.86 -5.44
CA TRP A 46 5.66 4.26 -6.45
C TRP A 46 5.32 4.78 -7.86
N THR A 47 4.04 4.93 -8.24
CA THR A 47 3.68 5.56 -9.53
C THR A 47 4.21 6.98 -9.61
N TYR A 48 4.00 7.77 -8.56
CA TYR A 48 4.52 9.13 -8.47
C TYR A 48 6.04 9.19 -8.59
N PHE A 49 6.76 8.31 -7.89
CA PHE A 49 8.21 8.22 -7.94
C PHE A 49 8.72 7.91 -9.34
N CYS A 50 8.10 6.94 -10.04
CA CYS A 50 8.46 6.59 -11.40
C CYS A 50 8.18 7.72 -12.39
N ASP A 51 7.05 8.41 -12.24
CA ASP A 51 6.69 9.57 -13.07
C ASP A 51 7.75 10.68 -12.95
N LYS A 52 8.25 10.95 -11.73
CA LYS A 52 9.34 11.92 -11.50
C LYS A 52 10.68 11.52 -12.08
N LEU A 53 10.89 10.23 -12.29
CA LEU A 53 12.08 9.69 -12.95
C LEU A 53 11.89 9.51 -14.46
N HIS A 54 10.73 9.89 -15.01
CA HIS A 54 10.35 9.65 -16.41
C HIS A 54 10.46 8.16 -16.79
N LYS A 55 10.07 7.27 -15.88
CA LYS A 55 10.06 5.82 -16.07
C LYS A 55 8.65 5.28 -16.03
N ASN A 56 8.41 4.20 -16.77
CA ASN A 56 7.17 3.45 -16.62
C ASN A 56 7.22 2.65 -15.31
N PHE A 57 6.21 2.84 -14.47
CA PHE A 57 6.03 2.11 -13.23
C PHE A 57 6.04 0.59 -13.43
N ASN A 58 5.39 0.09 -14.49
CA ASN A 58 5.27 -1.36 -14.76
C ASN A 58 6.64 -2.02 -15.03
N ASP A 59 7.62 -1.25 -15.48
CA ASP A 59 8.97 -1.73 -15.83
C ASP A 59 10.00 -1.38 -14.76
N THR A 60 9.60 -0.72 -13.66
CA THR A 60 10.53 -0.14 -12.69
C THR A 60 10.36 -0.77 -11.32
N SER A 61 11.32 -1.59 -10.91
CA SER A 61 11.30 -2.18 -9.57
C SER A 61 11.81 -1.20 -8.52
N VAL A 62 11.15 -1.20 -7.36
CA VAL A 62 11.51 -0.37 -6.20
C VAL A 62 11.59 -1.19 -4.92
N ILE A 63 12.33 -0.69 -3.94
CA ILE A 63 12.33 -1.20 -2.57
C ILE A 63 11.81 -0.08 -1.67
N PHE A 64 10.81 -0.42 -0.86
CA PHE A 64 10.37 0.41 0.25
C PHE A 64 11.11 0.01 1.51
N GLN A 65 11.64 0.98 2.24
CA GLN A 65 12.39 0.80 3.47
C GLN A 65 11.83 1.72 4.55
N GLU A 66 12.02 1.33 5.81
CA GLU A 66 11.74 2.18 6.97
C GLU A 66 10.31 2.73 7.01
N LEU A 67 9.34 1.95 6.50
CA LEU A 67 7.93 2.35 6.47
C LEU A 67 7.40 2.56 7.89
N HIS A 68 6.84 3.74 8.14
CA HIS A 68 6.13 4.08 9.37
C HIS A 68 4.71 4.54 9.04
N VAL A 69 3.73 3.70 9.37
CA VAL A 69 2.30 4.03 9.25
C VAL A 69 1.88 4.78 10.51
N HIS A 70 1.52 6.04 10.37
CA HIS A 70 1.11 6.89 11.49
C HIS A 70 -0.39 6.78 11.76
N GLN A 71 -1.19 6.58 10.72
CA GLN A 71 -2.63 6.36 10.84
C GLN A 71 -3.18 5.55 9.66
N GLN A 72 -4.28 4.84 9.91
CA GLN A 72 -5.11 4.29 8.85
C GLN A 72 -6.10 5.36 8.38
N LEU A 73 -6.47 5.31 7.10
CA LEU A 73 -7.40 6.27 6.52
C LEU A 73 -8.74 5.59 6.25
N GLU A 74 -9.82 6.17 6.77
CA GLU A 74 -11.19 5.81 6.39
C GLU A 74 -11.57 6.63 5.16
N ILE A 75 -12.05 5.97 4.10
CA ILE A 75 -12.57 6.65 2.91
C ILE A 75 -14.05 6.96 3.18
N PRO A 76 -14.46 8.24 3.17
CA PRO A 76 -15.84 8.60 3.45
C PRO A 76 -16.75 8.15 2.30
N GLU A 77 -17.98 7.73 2.62
CA GLU A 77 -19.00 7.36 1.62
C GLU A 77 -19.32 8.54 0.67
N LYS A 78 -19.23 9.77 1.19
CA LYS A 78 -19.42 11.01 0.44
C LYS A 78 -18.25 11.94 0.71
N GLY A 79 -17.69 12.53 -0.35
CA GLY A 79 -16.49 13.35 -0.28
C GLY A 79 -15.26 12.57 -0.70
N ALA A 80 -14.08 13.14 -0.47
CA ALA A 80 -12.83 12.57 -0.93
C ALA A 80 -11.71 12.82 0.07
N LEU A 81 -10.71 11.94 0.09
CA LEU A 81 -9.44 12.17 0.78
C LEU A 81 -8.53 12.99 -0.13
N GLN A 82 -7.88 14.01 0.43
CA GLN A 82 -6.84 14.78 -0.28
C GLN A 82 -5.48 14.42 0.28
N LEU A 83 -4.68 13.70 -0.51
CA LEU A 83 -3.34 13.27 -0.11
C LEU A 83 -2.28 14.05 -0.88
N SER A 84 -1.28 14.56 -0.16
CA SER A 84 -0.08 15.14 -0.76
C SER A 84 1.09 14.20 -0.53
N ILE A 85 1.82 13.84 -1.58
CA ILE A 85 3.03 13.02 -1.48
C ILE A 85 4.26 13.88 -1.73
N PHE A 86 5.20 13.83 -0.79
CA PHE A 86 6.49 14.49 -0.87
C PHE A 86 7.58 13.43 -0.98
N ILE A 87 8.51 13.58 -1.93
CA ILE A 87 9.67 12.70 -2.06
C ILE A 87 10.93 13.54 -2.18
N LEU A 88 11.86 13.37 -1.24
CA LEU A 88 13.18 13.97 -1.30
C LEU A 88 14.06 13.20 -2.29
N LYS A 89 14.34 13.80 -3.45
CA LYS A 89 15.04 13.13 -4.56
C LYS A 89 16.40 12.54 -4.18
N ALA A 90 17.16 13.22 -3.33
CA ALA A 90 18.51 12.80 -2.95
C ALA A 90 18.53 11.53 -2.07
N SER A 91 17.59 11.42 -1.12
CA SER A 91 17.54 10.29 -0.18
C SER A 91 16.52 9.22 -0.59
N GLY A 92 15.47 9.59 -1.32
CA GLY A 92 14.28 8.78 -1.54
C GLY A 92 13.32 8.79 -0.37
N ASN A 93 13.56 9.59 0.68
CA ASN A 93 12.63 9.70 1.80
C ASN A 93 11.32 10.31 1.31
N PHE A 94 10.20 9.74 1.75
CA PHE A 94 8.89 10.22 1.38
C PHE A 94 7.96 10.37 2.58
N GLU A 95 6.99 11.26 2.41
CA GLU A 95 5.92 11.53 3.36
C GLU A 95 4.59 11.64 2.63
N ILE A 96 3.53 11.11 3.22
CA ILE A 96 2.15 11.27 2.76
C ILE A 96 1.39 12.08 3.80
N ILE A 97 0.81 13.20 3.38
CA ILE A 97 0.05 14.12 4.24
C ILE A 97 -1.42 14.11 3.79
N LEU A 98 -2.34 13.94 4.72
CA LEU A 98 -3.78 14.09 4.52
C LEU A 98 -4.20 15.54 4.80
N ASP A 99 -4.98 16.10 3.88
CA ASP A 99 -5.60 17.43 3.96
C ASP A 99 -4.59 18.55 4.30
N GLY A 100 -3.32 18.35 3.90
CA GLY A 100 -2.21 19.28 4.15
C GLY A 100 -1.76 19.40 5.60
N ILE A 101 -2.30 18.60 6.54
CA ILE A 101 -2.06 18.77 7.98
C ILE A 101 -1.61 17.46 8.65
N SER A 102 -2.19 16.33 8.27
CA SER A 102 -2.09 15.10 9.05
C SER A 102 -1.11 14.10 8.41
N LEU A 103 -0.04 13.73 9.13
CA LEU A 103 0.96 12.78 8.63
C LEU A 103 0.41 11.35 8.61
N VAL A 104 0.43 10.70 7.45
CA VAL A 104 -0.19 9.37 7.24
C VAL A 104 0.85 8.26 7.19
N LEU A 105 1.86 8.43 6.36
CA LEU A 105 2.87 7.41 6.07
C LEU A 105 4.19 8.09 5.79
N THR A 106 5.27 7.55 6.36
CA THR A 106 6.63 7.91 6.01
C THR A 106 7.42 6.68 5.61
N GLY A 107 8.52 6.88 4.91
CA GLY A 107 9.48 5.84 4.62
C GLY A 107 10.50 6.30 3.59
N ARG A 108 11.16 5.33 2.97
CA ARG A 108 12.13 5.55 1.91
C ARG A 108 11.86 4.65 0.72
N ILE A 109 11.91 5.21 -0.48
CA ILE A 109 11.78 4.50 -1.76
C ILE A 109 13.07 4.60 -2.56
N VAL A 110 13.58 3.45 -3.03
CA VAL A 110 14.78 3.39 -3.86
C VAL A 110 14.55 2.49 -5.07
N LEU A 111 15.23 2.79 -6.19
CA LEU A 111 15.25 1.91 -7.35
C LEU A 111 15.94 0.59 -7.00
N SER A 112 15.40 -0.51 -7.52
CA SER A 112 16.01 -1.83 -7.42
C SER A 112 16.55 -2.27 -8.77
N GLU A 113 17.84 -2.54 -8.84
CA GLU A 113 18.51 -3.04 -10.05
C GLU A 113 18.45 -4.57 -10.17
N ASN A 114 18.07 -5.30 -9.09
CA ASN A 114 18.15 -6.76 -9.05
C ASN A 114 17.00 -7.41 -8.28
N THR A 115 15.89 -7.68 -8.96
CA THR A 115 14.69 -8.29 -8.36
C THR A 115 14.84 -9.78 -8.03
N LYS A 116 15.81 -10.48 -8.65
CA LYS A 116 15.94 -11.94 -8.54
C LYS A 116 16.52 -12.41 -7.20
N THR A 117 17.31 -11.58 -6.52
CA THR A 117 17.96 -11.95 -5.25
C THR A 117 17.06 -11.76 -4.03
N GLU A 118 16.09 -10.84 -4.08
CA GLU A 118 15.20 -10.54 -2.95
C GLU A 118 14.04 -11.53 -2.79
N PHE A 119 13.58 -12.15 -3.89
CA PHE A 119 12.44 -13.07 -3.86
C PHE A 119 12.75 -14.47 -3.28
N ASN A 120 14.03 -14.83 -3.14
CA ASN A 120 14.45 -16.19 -2.76
C ASN A 120 14.45 -16.47 -1.24
N LYS A 121 13.82 -15.61 -0.42
CA LYS A 121 13.72 -15.83 1.04
C LYS A 121 12.43 -16.49 1.51
N SER A 122 11.52 -16.88 0.61
CA SER A 122 10.43 -17.77 1.00
C SER A 122 10.98 -19.18 1.14
N ALA A 123 11.29 -19.57 2.39
CA ALA A 123 11.53 -20.96 2.71
C ALA A 123 10.30 -21.75 2.25
N ALA A 124 10.50 -22.73 1.38
CA ALA A 124 9.47 -23.69 1.04
C ALA A 124 8.99 -24.32 2.36
N VAL A 125 7.79 -23.97 2.81
CA VAL A 125 7.18 -24.60 3.97
C VAL A 125 6.97 -26.06 3.59
N SER A 126 7.65 -26.96 4.29
CA SER A 126 7.55 -28.39 4.07
C SER A 126 6.09 -28.82 4.21
N ASN A 127 5.55 -29.45 3.16
CA ASN A 127 4.18 -29.97 3.08
C ASN A 127 3.89 -31.16 4.02
N GLU A 128 4.70 -31.35 5.06
CA GLU A 128 4.55 -32.49 5.97
C GLU A 128 3.55 -32.10 7.07
N ASN A 129 2.30 -32.55 6.90
CA ASN A 129 1.23 -32.57 7.91
C ASN A 129 0.68 -31.21 8.40
N THR A 130 0.54 -30.22 7.53
CA THR A 130 -0.22 -28.99 7.86
C THR A 130 -1.68 -29.09 7.39
N TYR A 131 -2.64 -28.83 8.28
CA TYR A 131 -4.03 -28.60 7.88
C TYR A 131 -4.11 -27.34 7.00
N GLY A 132 -4.70 -27.49 5.81
CA GLY A 132 -4.92 -26.38 4.89
C GLY A 132 -6.27 -25.71 5.15
N LEU A 133 -6.28 -24.38 5.13
CA LEU A 133 -7.49 -23.57 5.13
C LEU A 133 -7.87 -23.24 3.68
N THR A 134 -9.14 -23.43 3.36
CA THR A 134 -9.76 -22.94 2.14
C THR A 134 -9.88 -21.41 2.18
N SER A 135 -10.02 -20.78 1.01
CA SER A 135 -10.31 -19.34 0.91
C SER A 135 -11.47 -18.91 1.83
N ASN A 136 -12.56 -19.67 1.86
CA ASN A 136 -13.72 -19.35 2.69
C ASN A 136 -13.40 -19.39 4.19
N GLU A 137 -12.64 -20.40 4.66
CA GLU A 137 -12.24 -20.48 6.07
C GLU A 137 -11.34 -19.32 6.47
N VAL A 138 -10.39 -18.94 5.62
CA VAL A 138 -9.52 -17.77 5.86
C VAL A 138 -10.35 -16.50 6.00
N TYR A 139 -11.25 -16.24 5.06
CA TYR A 139 -12.03 -15.00 5.06
C TYR A 139 -13.13 -14.97 6.11
N ASN A 140 -13.70 -16.11 6.49
CA ASN A 140 -14.63 -16.20 7.62
C ASN A 140 -13.92 -15.85 8.93
N GLU A 141 -12.70 -16.34 9.12
CA GLU A 141 -11.91 -15.99 10.31
C GLU A 141 -11.50 -14.51 10.33
N MET A 142 -11.18 -13.94 9.17
CA MET A 142 -10.95 -12.50 9.03
C MET A 142 -12.21 -11.68 9.37
N GLU A 143 -13.38 -12.13 8.90
CA GLU A 143 -14.67 -11.48 9.17
C GLU A 143 -15.03 -11.52 10.66
N ASN A 144 -14.76 -12.63 11.35
CA ASN A 144 -14.90 -12.74 12.81
C ASN A 144 -14.06 -11.68 13.57
N ARG A 145 -12.98 -11.18 12.96
CA ARG A 145 -12.11 -10.12 13.50
C ARG A 145 -12.47 -8.72 13.00
N GLY A 146 -13.55 -8.60 12.24
CA GLY A 146 -14.07 -7.34 11.69
C GLY A 146 -13.57 -7.01 10.29
N TYR A 147 -12.72 -7.82 9.66
CA TYR A 147 -12.26 -7.60 8.28
C TYR A 147 -13.28 -8.14 7.29
N GLN A 148 -13.93 -7.25 6.55
CA GLN A 148 -15.03 -7.57 5.64
C GLN A 148 -14.57 -7.46 4.19
N TYR A 149 -13.58 -8.28 3.81
CA TYR A 149 -13.03 -8.29 2.46
C TYR A 149 -14.02 -8.83 1.42
N GLN A 150 -14.16 -8.11 0.31
CA GLN A 150 -15.07 -8.43 -0.80
C GLN A 150 -14.34 -8.33 -2.15
N ASP A 151 -14.88 -9.02 -3.15
CA ASP A 151 -14.44 -8.97 -4.55
C ASP A 151 -12.92 -9.11 -4.72
N HIS A 152 -12.27 -8.09 -5.29
CA HIS A 152 -10.84 -8.03 -5.59
C HIS A 152 -9.96 -8.16 -4.34
N PHE A 153 -10.49 -7.91 -3.14
CA PHE A 153 -9.77 -8.06 -1.88
C PHE A 153 -9.83 -9.49 -1.31
N ARG A 154 -10.55 -10.41 -1.96
CA ARG A 154 -10.58 -11.84 -1.61
C ARG A 154 -9.55 -12.68 -2.39
N GLY A 155 -8.29 -12.22 -2.45
CA GLY A 155 -7.22 -12.86 -3.23
C GLY A 155 -6.57 -14.12 -2.64
N ILE A 156 -6.83 -14.49 -1.39
CA ILE A 156 -6.24 -15.68 -0.75
C ILE A 156 -7.03 -16.93 -1.18
N LEU A 157 -6.39 -17.84 -1.91
CA LEU A 157 -7.01 -19.07 -2.40
C LEU A 157 -6.96 -20.20 -1.38
N ASN A 158 -5.86 -20.31 -0.65
CA ASN A 158 -5.64 -21.26 0.44
C ASN A 158 -4.55 -20.72 1.37
N ALA A 159 -4.49 -21.25 2.58
CA ALA A 159 -3.42 -20.99 3.54
C ALA A 159 -3.05 -22.28 4.29
N GLN A 160 -1.82 -22.41 4.74
CA GLN A 160 -1.40 -23.51 5.61
C GLN A 160 -1.31 -23.03 7.05
N VAL A 161 -1.77 -23.84 8.00
CA VAL A 161 -1.52 -23.58 9.41
C VAL A 161 -0.11 -24.09 9.74
N GLY A 162 0.80 -23.17 10.06
CA GLY A 162 2.14 -23.54 10.52
C GLY A 162 2.08 -24.30 11.85
N ALA A 163 2.97 -25.27 12.03
CA ALA A 163 3.14 -25.92 13.33
C ALA A 163 3.57 -24.87 14.38
N GLN A 164 2.87 -24.84 15.52
CA GLN A 164 3.20 -23.98 16.67
C GLN A 164 4.41 -24.51 17.43
#